data_AF-A0A090IL14-F1
#
_entry.id   AF-A0A090IL14-F1
#
_cell.length_a   1.000
_cell.length_b   1.000
_cell.length_c   1.000
_cell.angle_alpha   90.00
_cell.angle_beta   90.00
_cell.angle_gamma   90.00
#
_symmetry.space_group_name_H-M   'P 1'
#
loop_
_entity.id
_entity.type
_entity.pdbx_description
1 polymer ?
#
loop_
_entity_poly.entity_id
_entity_poly.type
_entity_poly.pdbx_seq_one_letter_code
_entity_poly.pdbx_strand_id
1 'polypeptide(L)'
;MDNVAIALHQLNRAIDLYVNDQDFVSTITLSNAAQSCFVKRWAIENQARACEDVIFNSTHSHVSHSQTYNHKMDIYVSITAEESHDEWEAKAVQSLMYCCDSVMKLHLPRSKQVSDFVRSKSKILVY
;
A
#
# COMPACT_ATOMS: atom_id res chain seq x y z
N MET A 1 -19.48 -2.93 -2.95
CA MET A 1 -18.66 -3.17 -4.16
C MET A 1 -17.26 -3.54 -3.71
N ASP A 2 -16.70 -4.65 -4.21
CA ASP A 2 -15.37 -5.14 -3.81
C ASP A 2 -14.25 -4.26 -4.39
N ASN A 3 -14.07 -3.09 -3.78
CA ASN A 3 -13.00 -2.15 -4.11
C ASN A 3 -11.60 -2.79 -3.91
N VAL A 4 -11.52 -3.85 -3.10
CA VAL A 4 -10.28 -4.60 -2.84
C VAL A 4 -9.85 -5.42 -4.05
N ALA A 5 -10.77 -6.08 -4.75
CA ALA A 5 -10.43 -6.85 -5.95
C ALA A 5 -9.91 -5.94 -7.07
N ILE A 6 -10.54 -4.76 -7.22
CA ILE A 6 -10.10 -3.72 -8.15
C ILE A 6 -8.70 -3.21 -7.76
N ALA A 7 -8.46 -2.93 -6.47
CA ALA A 7 -7.16 -2.48 -5.99
C ALA A 7 -6.05 -3.53 -6.21
N LEU A 8 -6.34 -4.81 -5.98
CA LEU A 8 -5.40 -5.91 -6.27
C LEU A 8 -5.11 -6.02 -7.76
N HIS A 9 -6.13 -5.86 -8.61
CA HIS A 9 -5.93 -5.83 -10.06
C HIS A 9 -5.06 -4.64 -10.50
N GLN A 10 -5.34 -3.44 -9.98
CA GLN A 10 -4.54 -2.24 -10.23
C GLN A 10 -3.08 -2.41 -9.81
N LEU A 11 -2.84 -3.00 -8.63
CA LEU A 11 -1.49 -3.29 -8.15
C LEU A 11 -0.76 -4.28 -9.06
N ASN A 12 -1.41 -5.37 -9.49
CA ASN A 12 -0.81 -6.31 -10.43
C ASN A 12 -0.42 -5.62 -11.73
N ARG A 13 -1.32 -4.79 -12.29
CA ARG A 13 -1.03 -4.04 -13.50
C ARG A 13 0.10 -3.04 -13.31
N ALA A 14 0.17 -2.36 -12.16
CA ALA A 14 1.26 -1.45 -11.83
C ALA A 14 2.62 -2.18 -11.77
N ILE A 15 2.66 -3.38 -11.18
CA ILE A 15 3.88 -4.21 -11.16
C ILE A 15 4.28 -4.60 -12.59
N ASP A 16 3.33 -5.01 -13.42
CA ASP A 16 3.62 -5.40 -14.80
C ASP A 16 4.16 -4.22 -15.62
N LEU A 17 3.62 -3.00 -15.43
CA LEU A 17 4.11 -1.77 -16.07
C LEU A 17 5.54 -1.43 -15.63
N TYR A 18 5.85 -1.57 -14.33
CA TYR A 18 7.20 -1.33 -13.81
C TYR A 18 8.21 -2.33 -14.37
N VAL A 19 7.88 -3.62 -14.34
CA VAL A 19 8.83 -4.69 -14.66
C VAL A 19 9.04 -4.83 -16.17
N ASN A 20 7.96 -4.78 -16.95
CA ASN A 20 8.03 -5.11 -18.38
C ASN A 20 8.14 -3.86 -19.26
N ASP A 21 7.43 -2.79 -18.89
CA ASP A 21 7.24 -1.62 -19.76
C ASP A 21 8.09 -0.42 -19.32
N GLN A 22 8.68 -0.45 -18.12
CA GLN A 22 9.39 0.66 -17.48
C GLN A 22 8.57 1.98 -17.45
N ASP A 23 7.24 1.87 -17.45
CA ASP A 23 6.33 3.01 -17.35
C ASP A 23 6.12 3.40 -15.88
N PHE A 24 7.04 4.20 -15.36
CA PHE A 24 7.05 4.60 -13.95
C PHE A 24 5.89 5.53 -13.58
N VAL A 25 5.48 6.42 -14.48
CA VAL A 25 4.40 7.38 -14.22
C VAL A 25 3.06 6.64 -14.08
N SER A 26 2.75 5.72 -15.00
CA SER A 26 1.56 4.88 -14.90
C SER A 26 1.64 3.94 -13.70
N THR A 27 2.82 3.41 -13.40
CA THR A 27 3.06 2.59 -12.20
C THR A 27 2.69 3.35 -10.93
N ILE A 28 3.24 4.55 -10.74
CA ILE A 28 2.97 5.39 -9.56
C ILE A 28 1.48 5.72 -9.48
N THR A 29 0.88 6.09 -10.61
CA THR A 29 -0.54 6.46 -10.67
C THR A 29 -1.46 5.32 -10.25
N LEU A 30 -1.26 4.12 -10.80
CA LEU A 30 -2.08 2.95 -10.46
C LEU A 30 -1.81 2.45 -9.04
N SER A 31 -0.56 2.52 -8.58
CA SER A 31 -0.19 2.16 -7.22
C SER A 31 -0.87 3.10 -6.22
N ASN A 32 -0.83 4.42 -6.45
CA ASN A 32 -1.54 5.39 -5.60
C ASN A 32 -3.06 5.13 -5.58
N ALA A 33 -3.67 4.77 -6.72
CA ALA A 33 -5.09 4.43 -6.79
C ALA A 33 -5.44 3.17 -5.97
N ALA A 34 -4.62 2.12 -6.08
CA ALA A 34 -4.75 0.90 -5.29
C ALA A 34 -4.57 1.18 -3.79
N GLN A 35 -3.55 1.97 -3.43
CA GLN A 35 -3.24 2.35 -2.07
C GLN A 35 -4.39 3.12 -1.41
N SER A 36 -5.06 4.03 -2.14
CA SER A 36 -6.23 4.74 -1.63
C SER A 36 -7.35 3.78 -1.23
N CYS A 37 -7.52 2.69 -1.97
CA CYS A 37 -8.51 1.66 -1.66
C CYS A 37 -8.10 0.82 -0.43
N PHE A 38 -6.82 0.46 -0.31
CA PHE A 38 -6.30 -0.26 0.86
C PHE A 38 -6.42 0.58 2.14
N VAL A 39 -6.07 1.87 2.11
CA VAL A 39 -6.21 2.78 3.26
C VAL A 39 -7.66 2.88 3.71
N LYS A 40 -8.60 3.03 2.77
CA LYS A 40 -10.04 3.06 3.08
C LYS A 40 -10.49 1.76 3.74
N ARG A 41 -10.03 0.61 3.22
CA ARG A 41 -10.34 -0.70 3.80
C ARG A 41 -9.80 -0.83 5.22
N TRP A 42 -8.53 -0.44 5.43
CA TRP A 42 -7.92 -0.42 6.75
C TRP A 42 -8.74 0.41 7.72
N ALA A 43 -9.06 1.67 7.36
CA ALA A 43 -9.80 2.56 8.24
C ALA A 43 -11.13 1.94 8.71
N ILE A 44 -11.85 1.25 7.82
CA ILE A 44 -13.09 0.55 8.15
C ILE A 44 -12.84 -0.62 9.12
N GLU A 45 -11.82 -1.45 8.89
CA GLU A 45 -11.49 -2.57 9.79
C GLU A 45 -11.04 -2.10 11.18
N ASN A 46 -10.25 -1.03 11.25
CA ASN A 46 -9.85 -0.43 12.52
C ASN A 46 -11.04 0.17 13.26
N GLN A 47 -11.96 0.83 12.55
CA GLN A 47 -13.18 1.36 13.17
C GLN A 47 -14.05 0.24 13.73
N ALA A 48 -14.23 -0.85 12.99
CA ALA A 48 -15.00 -2.01 13.46
C ALA A 48 -14.39 -2.60 14.75
N ARG A 49 -13.06 -2.80 14.78
CA ARG A 49 -12.35 -3.27 15.99
C ARG A 49 -12.48 -2.31 17.16
N ALA A 50 -12.33 -1.00 16.93
CA ALA A 50 -12.49 -0.01 17.98
C ALA A 50 -13.92 0.00 18.56
N CYS A 51 -14.94 -0.18 17.71
CA CYS A 51 -16.32 -0.33 18.18
C CYS A 51 -16.52 -1.61 19.01
N GLU A 52 -15.96 -2.74 18.58
CA GLU A 52 -15.98 -3.98 19.34
C GLU A 52 -15.32 -3.81 20.72
N ASP A 53 -14.16 -3.16 20.79
CA ASP A 53 -13.45 -2.91 22.06
C ASP A 53 -14.25 -2.04 23.02
N VAL A 54 -14.95 -1.00 22.54
CA VAL A 54 -15.80 -0.16 23.39
C VAL A 54 -17.01 -0.94 23.92
N ILE A 55 -17.62 -1.80 23.09
CA ILE A 55 -18.81 -2.56 23.46
C ILE A 55 -18.48 -3.70 24.42
N PHE A 56 -17.37 -4.40 24.20
CA PHE A 56 -17.05 -5.66 24.89
C PHE A 56 -15.95 -5.55 25.95
N ASN A 57 -15.06 -4.55 25.88
CA ASN A 57 -13.90 -4.39 26.77
C ASN A 57 -13.96 -3.11 27.62
N SER A 58 -15.17 -2.66 27.97
CA SER A 58 -15.48 -1.35 28.58
C SER A 58 -14.88 -1.06 29.96
N THR A 59 -14.00 -1.91 30.50
CA THR A 59 -13.37 -1.70 31.80
C THR A 59 -11.89 -1.30 31.75
N HIS A 60 -11.17 -1.28 30.62
CA HIS A 60 -9.71 -1.05 30.63
C HIS A 60 -9.10 -0.19 29.49
N SER A 61 -9.86 0.64 28.78
CA SER A 61 -9.33 1.38 27.62
C SER A 61 -8.75 2.77 27.96
N HIS A 62 -7.61 2.78 28.65
CA HIS A 62 -6.62 3.88 28.61
C HIS A 62 -5.53 3.57 27.56
N VAL A 63 -5.92 3.12 26.37
CA VAL A 63 -4.97 2.72 25.31
C VAL A 63 -5.15 3.60 24.08
N SER A 64 -4.39 4.69 24.07
CA SER A 64 -3.62 5.14 22.89
C SER A 64 -4.36 5.29 21.54
N HIS A 65 -5.63 5.71 21.50
CA HIS A 65 -6.33 5.99 20.22
C HIS A 65 -5.71 7.13 19.40
N SER A 66 -4.73 7.86 19.93
CA SER A 66 -4.07 8.99 19.25
C SER A 66 -2.76 8.66 18.52
N GLN A 67 -2.22 7.43 18.61
CA GLN A 67 -0.90 7.13 18.03
C GLN A 67 -0.92 6.65 16.58
N THR A 68 -2.02 6.06 16.08
CA THR A 68 -2.10 5.58 14.69
C THR A 68 -2.57 6.63 13.69
N TYR A 69 -3.25 7.69 14.14
CA TYR A 69 -3.65 8.81 13.28
C TYR A 69 -2.49 9.76 12.91
N ASN A 70 -1.33 9.61 13.55
CA ASN A 70 -0.15 10.46 13.33
C ASN A 70 0.81 9.95 12.25
N HIS A 71 0.47 8.89 11.51
CA HIS A 71 1.21 8.57 10.29
C HIS A 71 0.70 9.43 9.13
N LYS A 72 0.90 10.75 9.24
CA LYS A 72 1.17 11.62 8.08
C LYS A 72 2.55 11.23 7.52
N MET A 73 2.68 9.99 7.07
CA MET A 73 3.78 9.58 6.21
C MET A 73 3.21 9.55 4.81
N ASP A 74 3.96 10.01 3.83
CA ASP A 74 3.56 10.12 2.42
C ASP A 74 3.06 8.78 1.86
N ILE A 75 1.77 8.48 2.11
CA ILE A 75 1.11 7.25 1.64
C ILE A 75 1.05 7.24 0.11
N TYR A 76 1.13 8.42 -0.48
CA TYR A 76 1.08 8.65 -1.91
C TYR A 76 2.39 9.29 -2.36
N VAL A 77 2.93 8.77 -3.44
CA VAL A 77 4.11 9.35 -4.07
C VAL A 77 3.66 10.48 -5.00
N SER A 78 4.23 11.68 -4.82
CA SER A 78 3.98 12.84 -5.68
C SER A 78 4.79 12.75 -6.98
N ILE A 79 4.20 13.22 -8.07
CA ILE A 79 4.73 13.25 -9.43
C ILE A 79 5.09 14.71 -9.73
N THR A 80 6.37 15.02 -9.97
CA THR A 80 6.80 16.36 -10.43
C THR A 80 7.42 16.29 -11.82
N ALA A 81 7.21 17.32 -12.64
CA ALA A 81 7.47 17.28 -14.07
C ALA A 81 8.97 17.25 -14.47
N GLU A 82 9.88 17.54 -13.54
CA GLU A 82 11.32 17.69 -13.80
C GLU A 82 12.16 16.54 -13.23
N GLU A 83 11.53 15.43 -12.88
CA GLU A 83 12.23 14.25 -12.32
C GLU A 83 13.02 13.48 -13.38
N SER A 84 14.22 13.08 -13.00
CA SER A 84 15.07 12.18 -13.76
C SER A 84 14.50 10.77 -13.80
N HIS A 85 14.93 9.98 -14.79
CA HIS A 85 14.49 8.59 -14.94
C HIS A 85 14.72 7.74 -13.68
N ASP A 86 15.88 7.91 -13.04
CA ASP A 86 16.22 7.14 -11.82
C ASP A 86 15.37 7.56 -10.62
N GLU A 87 15.00 8.84 -10.54
CA GLU A 87 14.06 9.33 -9.52
C GLU A 87 12.65 8.77 -9.74
N TRP A 88 12.20 8.71 -10.99
CA TRP A 88 10.93 8.06 -11.35
C TRP A 88 10.93 6.58 -10.96
N GLU A 89 12.03 5.88 -11.25
CA GLU A 89 12.15 4.47 -10.91
C GLU A 89 12.09 4.28 -9.38
N ALA A 90 12.88 5.05 -8.62
CA ALA A 90 12.90 4.98 -7.17
C ALA A 90 11.51 5.22 -6.56
N LYS A 91 10.78 6.20 -7.10
CA LYS A 91 9.41 6.53 -6.71
C LYS A 91 8.41 5.43 -7.05
N ALA A 92 8.53 4.82 -8.21
CA ALA A 92 7.71 3.68 -8.60
C ALA A 92 7.93 2.49 -7.67
N VAL A 93 9.20 2.19 -7.34
CA VAL A 93 9.54 1.14 -6.36
C VAL A 93 8.94 1.44 -4.99
N GLN A 94 9.08 2.68 -4.51
CA GLN A 94 8.53 3.09 -3.22
C GLN A 94 7.00 2.93 -3.18
N SER A 95 6.30 3.41 -4.21
CA SER A 95 4.84 3.32 -4.30
C SER A 95 4.34 1.87 -4.34
N LEU A 96 5.02 1.01 -5.12
CA LEU A 96 4.71 -0.43 -5.19
C LEU A 96 4.97 -1.14 -3.86
N MET A 97 6.05 -0.78 -3.16
CA MET A 97 6.37 -1.34 -1.84
C MET A 97 5.31 -1.01 -0.79
N TYR A 98 4.79 0.22 -0.76
CA TYR A 98 3.69 0.58 0.15
C TYR A 98 2.39 -0.20 -0.14
N CYS A 99 2.08 -0.42 -1.42
CA CYS A 99 0.94 -1.23 -1.81
C CYS A 99 1.10 -2.69 -1.36
N CYS A 100 2.29 -3.27 -1.60
CA CYS A 100 2.59 -4.65 -1.18
C CYS A 100 2.53 -4.80 0.34
N ASP A 101 3.05 -3.84 1.10
CA ASP A 101 2.96 -3.81 2.56
C ASP A 101 1.50 -3.75 3.04
N SER A 102 0.66 -2.95 2.36
CA SER A 102 -0.77 -2.86 2.67
C SER A 102 -1.50 -4.18 2.40
N VAL A 103 -1.18 -4.89 1.32
CA VAL A 103 -1.68 -6.25 1.04
C VAL A 103 -1.34 -7.21 2.18
N MET A 104 -0.11 -7.14 2.71
CA MET A 104 0.34 -7.97 3.82
C MET A 104 -0.40 -7.64 5.12
N LYS A 105 -0.50 -6.35 5.47
CA LYS A 105 -1.12 -5.87 6.71
C LYS A 105 -2.63 -6.10 6.76
N LEU A 106 -3.29 -6.05 5.61
CA LEU A 106 -4.72 -6.38 5.45
C LEU A 106 -4.97 -7.89 5.27
N HIS A 107 -3.93 -8.73 5.31
CA HIS A 107 -4.02 -10.18 5.09
C HIS A 107 -4.75 -10.56 3.79
N LEU A 108 -4.56 -9.77 2.73
CA LEU A 108 -5.20 -9.99 1.44
C LEU A 108 -4.50 -11.11 0.64
N PRO A 109 -5.21 -11.76 -0.31
CA PRO A 109 -4.60 -12.75 -1.18
C PRO A 109 -3.44 -12.16 -1.98
N ARG A 110 -2.26 -12.79 -1.88
CA ARG A 110 -1.08 -12.40 -2.65
C ARG A 110 -1.17 -12.97 -4.05
N SER A 111 -1.04 -12.10 -5.05
CA SER A 111 -0.83 -12.52 -6.42
C SER A 111 0.60 -13.03 -6.63
N LYS A 112 0.82 -13.68 -7.77
CA LYS A 112 2.17 -14.04 -8.22
C LYS A 112 3.03 -12.80 -8.42
N GLN A 113 2.50 -11.75 -9.06
CA GLN A 113 3.18 -10.48 -9.29
C GLN A 113 3.70 -9.85 -7.99
N VAL A 114 2.84 -9.75 -6.97
CA VAL A 114 3.21 -9.21 -5.66
C VAL A 114 4.30 -10.06 -5.01
N SER A 115 4.15 -11.38 -5.07
CA SER A 115 5.13 -12.31 -4.46
C SER A 115 6.51 -12.21 -5.13
N ASP A 116 6.54 -12.13 -6.46
CA ASP A 116 7.76 -12.05 -7.24
C ASP A 116 8.43 -10.67 -7.08
N PHE A 117 7.65 -9.59 -7.06
CA PHE A 117 8.15 -8.23 -6.82
C PHE A 117 8.77 -8.06 -5.43
N VAL A 118 8.08 -8.50 -4.37
CA VAL A 118 8.62 -8.45 -3.01
C VAL A 118 9.92 -9.25 -2.93
N ARG A 119 9.95 -10.47 -3.51
CA ARG A 119 11.16 -11.30 -3.52
C ARG A 119 12.33 -10.64 -4.26
N SER A 120 12.07 -10.00 -5.41
CA SER A 120 13.14 -9.35 -6.18
C SER A 120 13.74 -8.18 -5.42
N LYS A 121 12.93 -7.39 -4.71
CA LYS A 121 13.41 -6.25 -3.91
C LYS A 121 14.01 -6.65 -2.56
N SER A 122 13.55 -7.74 -1.93
CA SER A 122 14.19 -8.25 -0.69
C SER A 122 15.60 -8.79 -0.90
N LYS A 123 15.92 -9.33 -2.08
CA LYS A 123 17.28 -9.79 -2.40
C LYS A 123 18.29 -8.65 -2.56
N ILE A 124 17.83 -7.44 -2.81
CA ILE A 124 18.67 -6.25 -2.98
C ILE A 124 19.16 -5.70 -1.63
N LEU A 125 18.49 -6.04 -0.52
CA LEU A 125 18.82 -5.59 0.84
C LEU A 125 19.83 -6.48 1.59
N VAL A 126 20.41 -7.48 0.92
CA VAL A 126 21.51 -8.31 1.47
C VAL A 126 22.81 -7.87 0.79
N TYR A 127 23.39 -6.77 1.28
CA TYR A 127 24.76 -6.33 0.99
C TYR A 127 25.39 -5.72 2.22
#